data_AF-A0A3B1A5Y6-F1
#
_entry.id   AF-A0A3B1A5Y6-F1
#
_cell.length_a   1.000
_cell.length_b   1.000
_cell.length_c   1.000
_cell.angle_alpha   90.00
_cell.angle_beta   90.00
_cell.angle_gamma   90.00
#
_symmetry.space_group_name_H-M   'P 1'
#
loop_
_entity.id
_entity.type
_entity.pdbx_description
1 polymer ?
#
loop_
_entity_poly.entity_id
_entity_poly.type
_entity_poly.pdbx_seq_one_letter_code
_entity_poly.pdbx_strand_id
1 'polypeptide(L)' 'MLVLTRQNGESLKLVTQDDEVVEIIVTNVRGEQVKIGFEAPPSHRILRQELIESLVVA' A
#
# COMPACT_ATOMS: atom_id res chain seq x y z
N MET A 1 -11.54 10.27 3.76
CA MET A 1 -10.84 9.72 2.57
C MET A 1 -9.94 10.80 2.00
N LEU A 2 -8.63 10.57 2.01
CA LEU A 2 -7.66 11.46 1.36
C LEU A 2 -7.36 10.89 -0.03
N VAL A 3 -7.36 11.73 -1.07
CA VAL A 3 -7.16 11.31 -2.47
C VAL A 3 -5.98 12.05 -3.05
N LEU A 4 -5.00 11.31 -3.58
CA LEU A 4 -3.76 11.83 -4.14
C LEU A 4 -3.48 11.15 -5.48
N THR A 5 -2.96 11.89 -6.45
CA THR A 5 -2.52 11.34 -7.74
C THR A 5 -1.01 11.14 -7.73
N ARG A 6 -0.53 9.93 -8.02
CA ARG A 6 0.89 9.59 -8.12
C ARG A 6 1.26 9.15 -9.54
N GLN A 7 2.36 9.66 -10.07
CA GLN A 7 2.97 9.21 -11.32
C GLN A 7 3.92 8.04 -11.08
N ASN A 8 4.44 7.46 -12.16
CA ASN A 8 5.42 6.39 -12.07
C ASN A 8 6.71 6.87 -11.37
N GLY A 9 7.16 6.14 -10.35
CA GLY A 9 8.28 6.49 -9.49
C GLY A 9 7.92 7.39 -8.30
N GLU A 10 6.70 7.93 -8.22
CA GLU A 10 6.29 8.72 -7.06
C GLU A 10 5.84 7.82 -5.91
N SER A 11 6.16 8.25 -4.69
CA SER A 11 5.76 7.58 -3.46
C SER A 11 4.86 8.45 -2.59
N LEU A 12 4.20 7.80 -1.65
CA LEU A 12 3.50 8.41 -0.53
C LEU A 12 3.84 7.63 0.75
N LYS A 13 3.83 8.33 1.88
CA LYS A 13 4.14 7.74 3.18
C LYS A 13 2.94 7.81 4.10
N LEU A 14 2.63 6.69 4.73
CA LEU A 14 1.72 6.63 5.85
C LEU A 14 2.56 6.61 7.12
N VAL A 15 2.33 7.58 7.99
CA VAL A 15 2.95 7.63 9.31
C VAL A 15 1.88 7.26 10.32
N THR A 16 2.11 6.18 11.05
CA THR A 16 1.20 5.70 12.09
C THR A 16 1.35 6.51 13.38
N GLN A 17 0.45 6.30 14.34
CA GLN A 17 0.52 6.98 15.64
C GLN A 17 1.76 6.59 16.45
N ASP A 18 2.32 5.41 16.19
CA ASP A 18 3.52 4.87 16.83
C ASP A 18 4.81 5.28 16.08
N ASP A 19 4.75 6.30 15.22
CA ASP A 19 5.82 6.77 14.35
C ASP A 19 6.36 5.73 13.35
N GLU A 20 5.72 4.56 13.22
CA GLU A 20 6.05 3.59 12.18
C GLU A 20 5.62 4.13 10.81
N VAL A 21 6.52 3.99 9.82
CA VAL A 21 6.33 4.53 8.47
C VAL A 21 6.14 3.40 7.48
N VAL A 22 5.07 3.49 6.68
CA VAL A 22 4.83 2.65 5.52
C VAL A 22 4.97 3.50 4.26
N GLU A 23 5.92 3.15 3.40
CA GLU A 23 6.11 3.78 2.10
C GLU A 23 5.42 2.97 1.00
N ILE A 24 4.61 3.66 0.19
CA ILE A 24 3.88 3.09 -0.93
C ILE A 24 4.38 3.78 -2.20
N ILE A 25 4.87 2.99 -3.15
CA ILE A 25 5.55 3.48 -4.34
C ILE A 25 4.80 2.99 -5.59
N VAL A 26 4.46 3.90 -6.49
CA VAL A 26 3.96 3.52 -7.82
C VAL A 26 5.16 3.15 -8.68
N THR A 27 5.40 1.86 -8.90
CA THR A 27 6.57 1.37 -9.63
C THR A 27 6.36 1.25 -11.13
N ASN A 28 5.11 1.09 -11.57
CA ASN A 28 4.75 1.10 -12.98
C ASN A 28 3.24 1.27 -13.17
N VAL A 29 2.83 1.93 -14.25
CA VAL A 29 1.43 2.00 -14.68
C VAL A 29 1.34 1.44 -16.10
N ARG A 30 0.44 0.47 -16.31
CA ARG A 30 0.18 -0.17 -17.61
C ARG A 30 -1.33 -0.24 -17.87
N GLY A 31 -1.84 0.74 -18.60
CA GLY A 31 -3.28 0.85 -18.84
C GLY A 31 -4.05 0.93 -17.53
N GLU A 32 -4.90 -0.05 -17.27
CA GLU A 32 -5.73 -0.14 -16.04
C GLU A 32 -5.00 -0.81 -14.87
N GLN A 33 -3.81 -1.37 -15.09
CA GLN A 33 -3.03 -2.05 -14.05
C GLN A 33 -1.94 -1.14 -13.49
N VAL A 34 -1.83 -1.12 -12.17
CA VAL A 34 -0.78 -0.39 -11.45
C VAL A 34 0.07 -1.37 -10.66
N LYS A 35 1.39 -1.33 -10.85
CA LYS A 35 2.34 -2.06 -10.03
C LYS A 35 2.74 -1.17 -8.85
N ILE A 36 2.39 -1.60 -7.65
CA ILE A 36 2.63 -0.87 -6.41
C ILE A 36 3.66 -1.64 -5.58
N GLY A 37 4.68 -0.95 -5.10
CA GLY A 37 5.64 -1.45 -4.12
C GLY A 37 5.27 -0.94 -2.72
N PHE A 38 5.55 -1.75 -1.71
CA PHE A 38 5.35 -1.37 -0.32
C PHE A 38 6.62 -1.65 0.47
N GLU A 39 7.02 -0.69 1.29
CA GLU A 39 8.10 -0.84 2.26
C GLU A 39 7.52 -0.51 3.64
N ALA A 40 7.49 -1.51 4.50
CA ALA A 40 6.90 -1.42 5.83
C ALA A 40 7.70 -2.27 6.83
N PRO A 41 7.64 -1.94 8.12
CA PRO A 41 8.15 -2.80 9.18
C PRO A 41 7.51 -4.20 9.17
N PRO A 42 8.19 -5.24 9.67
CA PRO A 42 7.66 -6.61 9.69
C PRO A 42 6.45 -6.80 10.63
N SER A 43 6.21 -5.86 11.55
CA SER A 43 5.01 -5.78 12.38
C SER A 43 3.73 -5.58 11.54
N HIS A 44 3.87 -4.93 10.37
CA HIS A 44 2.77 -4.58 9.50
C HIS A 44 2.53 -5.65 8.43
N ARG A 45 1.34 -6.26 8.45
CA ARG A 45 0.92 -7.22 7.43
C ARG A 45 0.28 -6.49 6.26
N ILE A 46 0.86 -6.65 5.08
CA ILE A 46 0.33 -6.11 3.82
C ILE A 46 -0.36 -7.24 3.07
N LEU A 47 -1.67 -7.10 2.86
CA LEU A 47 -2.50 -8.12 2.24
C LEU A 47 -3.29 -7.51 1.08
N ARG A 48 -3.55 -8.33 0.06
CA ARG A 48 -4.52 -7.97 -0.98
C ARG A 48 -5.92 -8.11 -0.42
N GLN A 49 -6.84 -7.23 -0.83
CA GLN A 49 -8.18 -7.13 -0.23
C GLN A 49 -8.93 -8.47 -0.27
N GLU A 50 -8.84 -9.20 -1.38
CA GLU A 50 -9.50 -10.50 -1.56
C GLU A 50 -9.03 -11.57 -0.56
N LEU A 51 -7.84 -11.41 0.02
CA LEU A 51 -7.31 -12.35 1.02
C LEU A 51 -7.84 -12.05 2.43
N ILE A 52 -8.26 -10.80 2.69
CA ILE A 52 -8.78 -10.39 4.00
C ILE A 52 -10.15 -11.02 4.24
N GLU A 53 -11.01 -11.03 3.21
CA GLU A 53 -12.35 -11.61 3.29
C GLU A 53 -12.32 -13.10 3.69
N SER A 54 -11.28 -13.82 3.29
CA SER A 54 -11.08 -15.23 3.66
C SER A 54 -10.59 -15.44 5.10
N LEU A 55 -9.95 -14.43 5.71
CA LEU A 55 -9.38 -14.51 7.06
C LEU A 55 -10.37 -14.10 8.16
N VAL A 56 -11.38 -13.28 7.83
CA VAL A 56 -12.33 -12.73 8.81
C VAL A 56 -13.53 -13.67 9.07
N VAL A 57 -13.69 -14.73 8.27
CA VAL A 57 -14.84 -15.67 8.34
C VAL A 57 -14.48 -16.99 9.04
N ALA A 58 -13.34 -17.08 9.74
CA ALA A 58 -12.89 -18.28 10.46
C ALA A 58 -13.02 -18.15 11.98
#